data_AF-A0A8C1Q9W1-F1
#
_entry.id   AF-A0A8C1Q9W1-F1
#
_cell.length_a   1.000
_cell.length_b   1.000
_cell.length_c   1.000
_cell.angle_alpha   90.00
_cell.angle_beta   90.00
_cell.angle_gamma   90.00
#
_symmetry.space_group_name_H-M   'P 1'
#
loop_
_entity.id
_entity.type
_entity.pdbx_description
1 polymer ?
#
loop_
_entity_poly.entity_id
_entity_poly.type
_entity_poly.pdbx_seq_one_letter_code
_entity_poly.pdbx_strand_id
1 'polypeptide(L)'
;MTRDVVYSWLGPGTSEGQVRFSQDSPQGPTILNISFTGLNARAGGYHIHVLPIKSTQEPCSDTNIMGHFNPFSVNAASSPTPGNGTVDQYEIGDISGKFGDLTGQNNFQNQYMDGNMPLSGPNSIIGRSLVIHYTNTSRGGWGCGCGGVQLLSCWDGMQADGSVTCRTANQQLSCGLGVACGRTIHRI
;
A
#
# COMPACT_ATOMS: atom_id res chain seq x y z
N MET A 1 4.17 -21.33 -3.16
CA MET A 1 3.66 -20.72 -1.92
C MET A 1 3.06 -19.39 -2.33
N THR A 2 1.79 -19.18 -1.99
CA THR A 2 1.13 -17.88 -2.12
C THR A 2 1.83 -16.88 -1.19
N ARG A 3 2.00 -15.64 -1.65
CA ARG A 3 2.47 -14.52 -0.83
C ARG A 3 1.35 -13.53 -0.63
N ASP A 4 1.26 -13.02 0.59
CA ASP A 4 0.25 -12.08 1.00
C ASP A 4 0.87 -10.94 1.81
N VAL A 5 0.46 -9.73 1.52
CA VAL A 5 0.91 -8.55 2.23
C VAL A 5 -0.20 -7.54 2.37
N VAL A 6 -0.42 -7.09 3.61
CA VAL A 6 -1.48 -6.17 3.96
C VAL A 6 -0.87 -4.86 4.42
N TYR A 7 -1.41 -3.76 3.94
CA TYR A 7 -1.02 -2.41 4.30
C TYR A 7 -2.22 -1.75 4.96
N SER A 8 -2.11 -1.39 6.26
CA SER A 8 -3.18 -0.70 6.98
C SER A 8 -2.88 0.79 7.11
N TRP A 9 -3.89 1.61 6.81
CA TRP A 9 -3.79 3.05 6.73
C TRP A 9 -4.66 3.72 7.79
N LEU A 10 -4.07 4.70 8.48
CA LEU A 10 -4.77 5.61 9.36
C LEU A 10 -4.45 7.03 8.89
N GLY A 11 -5.46 7.70 8.35
CA GLY A 11 -5.39 9.08 7.91
C GLY A 11 -5.85 10.07 9.00
N PRO A 12 -5.76 11.38 8.75
CA PRO A 12 -6.23 12.41 9.65
C PRO A 12 -7.74 12.35 9.83
N GLY A 13 -8.20 12.64 11.06
CA GLY A 13 -9.62 12.55 11.40
C GLY A 13 -10.07 11.09 11.52
N THR A 14 -11.08 10.73 10.74
CA THR A 14 -11.68 9.38 10.72
C THR A 14 -11.35 8.60 9.44
N SER A 15 -10.39 9.08 8.64
CA SER A 15 -10.01 8.39 7.41
C SER A 15 -9.21 7.13 7.74
N GLU A 16 -9.60 6.00 7.17
CA GLU A 16 -8.94 4.72 7.39
C GLU A 16 -9.02 3.85 6.15
N GLY A 17 -8.22 2.78 6.13
CA GLY A 17 -8.40 1.75 5.12
C GLY A 17 -7.27 0.74 5.05
N GLN A 18 -7.33 -0.09 4.02
CA GLN A 18 -6.43 -1.20 3.81
C GLN A 18 -6.17 -1.41 2.31
N VAL A 19 -4.94 -1.80 2.00
CA VAL A 19 -4.57 -2.38 0.71
C VAL A 19 -3.94 -3.74 0.94
N ARG A 20 -4.48 -4.79 0.31
CA ARG A 20 -3.93 -6.14 0.37
C ARG A 20 -3.40 -6.53 -1.01
N PHE A 21 -2.15 -6.96 -1.07
CA PHE A 21 -1.53 -7.54 -2.25
C PHE A 21 -1.36 -9.04 -2.04
N SER A 22 -1.74 -9.83 -3.03
CA SER A 22 -1.59 -11.29 -2.97
C SER A 22 -1.09 -11.84 -4.30
N GLN A 23 -0.25 -12.88 -4.26
CA GLN A 23 0.36 -13.48 -5.44
C GLN A 23 0.45 -14.99 -5.24
N ASP A 24 -0.28 -15.77 -6.04
CA ASP A 24 -0.37 -17.24 -5.88
C ASP A 24 0.91 -17.98 -6.30
N SER A 25 1.68 -17.38 -7.21
CA SER A 25 2.97 -17.91 -7.66
C SER A 25 3.97 -16.78 -7.88
N PRO A 26 5.28 -17.02 -7.73
CA PRO A 26 6.30 -15.96 -7.88
C PRO A 26 6.29 -15.24 -9.24
N GLN A 27 5.84 -15.93 -10.30
CA GLN A 27 5.73 -15.41 -11.66
C GLN A 27 4.30 -14.98 -12.05
N GLY A 28 3.32 -15.20 -11.17
CA GLY A 28 1.93 -14.81 -11.41
C GLY A 28 1.70 -13.31 -11.25
N PRO A 29 0.54 -12.78 -11.67
CA PRO A 29 0.20 -11.40 -11.38
C PRO A 29 -0.10 -11.20 -9.89
N THR A 30 0.09 -9.98 -9.42
CA THR A 30 -0.30 -9.59 -8.07
C THR A 30 -1.72 -9.05 -8.07
N ILE A 31 -2.58 -9.56 -7.20
CA ILE A 31 -3.94 -9.08 -6.97
C ILE A 31 -3.91 -8.02 -5.88
N LEU A 32 -4.44 -6.84 -6.18
CA LEU A 32 -4.59 -5.70 -5.28
C LEU A 32 -6.05 -5.62 -4.84
N ASN A 33 -6.31 -5.65 -3.54
CA ASN A 33 -7.62 -5.38 -2.96
C ASN A 33 -7.53 -4.12 -2.12
N ILE A 34 -8.23 -3.06 -2.52
CA ILE A 34 -8.15 -1.73 -1.92
C ILE A 34 -9.49 -1.38 -1.29
N SER A 35 -9.46 -0.86 -0.07
CA SER A 35 -10.62 -0.33 0.62
C SER A 35 -10.23 0.87 1.49
N PHE A 36 -10.80 2.03 1.21
CA PHE A 36 -10.62 3.26 1.97
C PHE A 36 -11.97 3.87 2.32
N THR A 37 -12.06 4.45 3.51
CA THR A 37 -13.27 5.13 4.00
C THR A 37 -12.91 6.47 4.61
N GLY A 38 -13.86 7.41 4.53
CA GLY A 38 -13.71 8.73 5.16
C GLY A 38 -12.61 9.59 4.55
N LEU A 39 -12.26 9.40 3.27
CA LEU A 39 -11.24 10.16 2.54
C LEU A 39 -11.60 11.66 2.40
N ASN A 40 -12.89 12.00 2.46
CA ASN A 40 -13.40 13.38 2.41
C ASN A 40 -12.88 14.20 1.21
N ALA A 41 -12.68 13.55 0.06
CA ALA A 41 -12.09 14.13 -1.15
C ALA A 41 -10.68 14.72 -0.97
N ARG A 42 -9.96 14.32 0.09
CA ARG A 42 -8.61 14.82 0.40
C ARG A 42 -7.51 13.94 -0.17
N ALA A 43 -7.77 12.66 -0.44
CA ALA A 43 -6.76 11.77 -1.00
C ALA A 43 -6.61 11.99 -2.51
N GLY A 44 -5.38 11.85 -2.99
CA GLY A 44 -5.00 11.94 -4.41
C GLY A 44 -4.21 10.70 -4.81
N GLY A 45 -2.98 10.89 -5.26
CA GLY A 45 -2.11 9.79 -5.69
C GLY A 45 -1.69 8.87 -4.54
N TYR A 46 -1.44 7.60 -4.84
CA TYR A 46 -1.00 6.59 -3.89
C TYR A 46 0.00 5.64 -4.54
N HIS A 47 1.15 5.46 -3.88
CA HIS A 47 2.34 4.84 -4.46
C HIS A 47 3.10 3.99 -3.45
N ILE A 48 3.79 2.95 -3.94
CA ILE A 48 4.83 2.25 -3.18
C ILE A 48 6.13 3.06 -3.27
N HIS A 49 6.74 3.37 -2.14
CA HIS A 49 8.03 4.07 -2.05
C HIS A 49 9.18 3.12 -1.74
N VAL A 50 10.42 3.58 -1.95
CA VAL A 50 11.59 2.69 -1.87
C VAL A 50 11.80 2.12 -0.46
N LEU A 51 11.69 2.94 0.59
CA LEU A 51 11.99 2.52 1.97
C LEU A 51 10.71 2.31 2.81
N PRO A 52 10.74 1.43 3.83
CA PRO A 52 9.65 1.28 4.78
C PRO A 52 9.59 2.49 5.73
N ILE A 53 8.40 2.76 6.29
CA ILE A 53 8.22 3.78 7.33
C ILE A 53 8.89 3.31 8.63
N LYS A 54 9.93 4.03 9.06
CA LYS A 54 10.65 3.75 10.32
C LYS A 54 10.56 4.87 11.35
N SER A 55 10.38 6.11 10.89
CA SER A 55 10.27 7.30 11.73
C SER A 55 8.80 7.63 11.99
N THR A 56 8.50 8.11 13.20
CA THR A 56 7.20 8.72 13.51
C THR A 56 7.19 10.22 13.22
N GLN A 57 8.36 10.84 13.05
CA GLN A 57 8.52 12.24 12.69
C GLN A 57 8.62 12.36 11.17
N GLU A 58 7.69 13.10 10.56
CA GLU A 58 7.56 13.25 9.10
C GLU A 58 7.68 11.91 8.34
N PRO A 59 6.85 10.90 8.69
CA PRO A 59 7.03 9.50 8.28
C PRO A 59 7.08 9.28 6.77
N CYS A 60 6.49 10.18 5.98
CA CYS A 60 6.45 10.10 4.52
C CYS A 60 7.18 11.26 3.81
N SER A 61 8.13 11.89 4.48
CA SER A 61 9.12 12.77 3.82
C SER A 61 10.08 11.98 2.93
N ASP A 62 10.56 12.61 1.86
CA ASP A 62 11.54 11.99 0.94
C ASP A 62 12.81 11.52 1.64
N THR A 63 13.23 12.18 2.72
CA THR A 63 14.38 11.74 3.52
C THR A 63 14.12 10.40 4.23
N ASN A 64 12.88 10.13 4.63
CA ASN A 64 12.51 8.94 5.39
C ASN A 64 12.10 7.76 4.51
N ILE A 65 11.42 8.00 3.39
CA ILE A 65 10.88 6.94 2.53
C ILE A 65 11.49 6.90 1.12
N MET A 66 12.29 7.91 0.76
CA MET A 66 12.75 8.19 -0.61
C MET A 66 11.57 8.39 -1.59
N GLY A 67 11.89 8.47 -2.88
CA GLY A 67 10.88 8.60 -3.94
C GLY A 67 10.08 7.30 -4.17
N HIS A 68 9.31 7.33 -5.26
CA HIS A 68 8.54 6.18 -5.71
C HIS A 68 9.45 4.99 -6.05
N PHE A 69 8.93 3.79 -5.87
CA PHE A 69 9.65 2.58 -6.23
C PHE A 69 9.65 2.38 -7.76
N ASN A 70 10.75 2.78 -8.39
CA ASN A 70 10.94 2.78 -9.83
C ASN A 70 12.28 2.12 -10.24
N PRO A 71 12.42 0.79 -10.13
CA PRO A 71 13.69 0.11 -10.40
C PRO A 71 14.08 0.11 -11.89
N PHE A 72 13.16 0.44 -12.79
CA PHE A 72 13.39 0.50 -14.23
C PHE A 72 13.57 1.93 -14.76
N SER A 73 13.59 2.94 -13.88
CA SER A 73 13.72 4.34 -14.25
C SER A 73 12.69 4.79 -15.30
N VAL A 74 11.45 4.28 -15.17
CA VAL A 74 10.33 4.69 -16.02
C VAL A 74 10.16 6.20 -15.91
N ASN A 75 10.07 6.89 -17.04
CA ASN A 75 9.87 8.32 -17.06
C ASN A 75 8.38 8.65 -16.95
N ALA A 76 7.94 9.11 -15.78
CA ALA A 76 6.56 9.48 -15.50
C ALA A 76 5.98 10.53 -16.47
N ALA A 77 6.80 11.42 -17.03
CA ALA A 77 6.34 12.41 -18.01
C ALA A 77 5.98 11.79 -19.38
N SER A 78 6.48 10.59 -19.65
CA SER A 78 6.15 9.83 -20.86
C SER A 78 5.10 8.73 -20.63
N SER A 79 4.75 8.47 -19.37
CA SER A 79 3.71 7.51 -19.02
C SER A 79 2.34 8.05 -19.45
N PRO A 80 1.41 7.19 -19.90
CA PRO A 80 0.06 7.62 -20.25
C PRO A 80 -0.66 8.22 -19.04
N THR A 81 -1.74 8.97 -19.29
CA THR A 81 -2.57 9.51 -18.21
C THR A 81 -3.09 8.37 -17.31
N PRO A 82 -3.31 8.62 -16.01
CA PRO A 82 -3.77 7.61 -15.07
C PRO A 82 -4.91 6.72 -15.59
N GLY A 83 -4.75 5.41 -15.53
CA GLY A 83 -5.76 4.41 -15.95
C GLY A 83 -5.86 4.14 -17.46
N ASN A 84 -5.05 4.78 -18.30
CA ASN A 84 -5.14 4.63 -19.76
C ASN A 84 -4.01 3.79 -20.38
N GLY A 85 -2.93 3.51 -19.65
CA GLY A 85 -1.81 2.71 -20.11
C GLY A 85 -1.86 1.24 -19.67
N THR A 86 -0.92 0.44 -20.17
CA THR A 86 -0.62 -0.89 -19.61
C THR A 86 0.27 -0.78 -18.39
N VAL A 87 0.19 -1.75 -17.47
CA VAL A 87 0.86 -1.68 -16.15
C VAL A 87 2.40 -1.60 -16.21
N ASP A 88 3.01 -1.97 -17.33
CA ASP A 88 4.45 -1.88 -17.61
C ASP A 88 4.91 -0.49 -18.05
N GLN A 89 4.00 0.40 -18.42
CA GLN A 89 4.29 1.79 -18.83
C GLN A 89 4.44 2.77 -17.65
N TYR A 90 4.23 2.28 -16.42
CA TYR A 90 4.29 3.03 -15.19
C TYR A 90 5.38 2.48 -14.27
N GLU A 91 5.81 3.28 -13.30
CA GLU A 91 6.71 2.83 -12.25
C GLU A 91 6.10 1.60 -11.53
N ILE A 92 6.91 0.65 -11.07
CA ILE A 92 6.38 -0.53 -10.36
C ILE A 92 5.49 -0.08 -9.19
N GLY A 93 5.92 0.93 -8.44
CA GLY A 93 5.18 1.47 -7.31
C GLY A 93 4.02 2.40 -7.64
N ASP A 94 3.79 2.79 -8.89
CA ASP A 94 2.79 3.81 -9.24
C ASP A 94 1.39 3.19 -9.43
N ILE A 95 0.63 3.05 -8.33
CA ILE A 95 -0.70 2.45 -8.36
C ILE A 95 -1.71 3.42 -8.99
N SER A 96 -1.59 4.72 -8.69
CA SER A 96 -2.47 5.75 -9.24
C SER A 96 -2.34 5.91 -10.74
N GLY A 97 -1.12 5.92 -11.28
CA GLY A 97 -0.89 5.95 -12.72
C GLY A 97 -1.49 4.74 -13.41
N LYS A 98 -1.35 3.55 -12.84
CA LYS A 98 -1.88 2.31 -13.43
C LYS A 98 -3.40 2.22 -13.39
N PHE A 99 -4.03 2.63 -12.30
CA PHE A 99 -5.43 2.27 -12.02
C PHE A 99 -6.36 3.44 -11.68
N GLY A 100 -5.84 4.67 -11.70
CA GLY A 100 -6.56 5.89 -11.31
C GLY A 100 -6.26 6.31 -9.87
N ASP A 101 -6.34 7.63 -9.63
CA ASP A 101 -6.09 8.24 -8.31
C ASP A 101 -7.35 8.23 -7.41
N LEU A 102 -7.21 8.74 -6.18
CA LEU A 102 -8.30 8.82 -5.20
C LEU A 102 -8.98 10.20 -5.19
N THR A 103 -8.71 11.06 -6.18
CA THR A 103 -9.19 12.44 -6.20
C THR A 103 -10.72 12.50 -6.18
N GLY A 104 -11.27 13.31 -5.28
CA GLY A 104 -12.72 13.46 -5.15
C GLY A 104 -13.45 12.31 -4.45
N GLN A 105 -12.73 11.25 -4.05
CA GLN A 105 -13.34 10.08 -3.41
C GLN A 105 -13.60 10.35 -1.93
N ASN A 106 -14.77 9.91 -1.45
CA ASN A 106 -15.10 9.87 -0.01
C ASN A 106 -14.86 8.47 0.57
N ASN A 107 -15.30 7.45 -0.15
CA ASN A 107 -15.00 6.04 0.11
C ASN A 107 -14.55 5.44 -1.23
N PHE A 108 -13.62 4.49 -1.18
CA PHE A 108 -13.08 3.86 -2.38
C PHE A 108 -12.86 2.38 -2.12
N GLN A 109 -13.40 1.54 -3.00
CA GLN A 109 -13.16 0.10 -2.93
C GLN A 109 -12.99 -0.44 -4.34
N ASN A 110 -11.88 -1.12 -4.59
CA ASN A 110 -11.65 -1.74 -5.89
C ASN A 110 -10.70 -2.94 -5.80
N GLN A 111 -10.72 -3.76 -6.83
CA GLN A 111 -9.80 -4.86 -7.03
C GLN A 111 -9.10 -4.73 -8.38
N TYR A 112 -7.79 -4.89 -8.39
CA TYR A 112 -6.96 -4.83 -9.59
C TYR A 112 -6.02 -6.03 -9.68
N MET A 113 -5.49 -6.23 -10.88
CA MET A 113 -4.46 -7.23 -11.17
C MET A 113 -3.28 -6.52 -11.83
N ASP A 114 -2.08 -6.70 -11.28
CA ASP A 114 -0.85 -6.08 -11.77
C ASP A 114 0.22 -7.15 -12.04
N GLY A 115 0.53 -7.36 -13.32
CA GLY A 115 1.60 -8.27 -13.76
C GLY A 115 3.01 -7.71 -13.58
N ASN A 116 3.16 -6.43 -13.24
CA ASN A 116 4.43 -5.72 -13.08
C ASN A 116 4.67 -5.26 -11.63
N MET A 117 4.08 -5.94 -10.65
CA MET A 117 4.23 -5.62 -9.22
C MET A 117 4.53 -6.88 -8.40
N PRO A 118 5.73 -7.47 -8.53
CA PRO A 118 6.03 -8.76 -7.91
C PRO A 118 6.10 -8.68 -6.38
N LEU A 119 5.70 -9.76 -5.70
CA LEU A 119 5.89 -9.95 -4.25
C LEU A 119 7.15 -10.78 -3.92
N SER A 120 8.02 -10.99 -4.91
CA SER A 120 9.25 -11.76 -4.78
C SER A 120 10.34 -11.28 -5.74
N GLY A 121 11.56 -11.77 -5.56
CA GLY A 121 12.71 -11.36 -6.37
C GLY A 121 13.23 -9.95 -6.05
N PRO A 122 14.18 -9.45 -6.85
CA PRO A 122 14.88 -8.19 -6.59
C PRO A 122 13.97 -6.96 -6.66
N ASN A 123 12.91 -7.03 -7.46
CA ASN A 123 11.95 -5.95 -7.64
C ASN A 123 10.71 -6.09 -6.73
N SER A 124 10.78 -6.93 -5.69
CA SER A 124 9.67 -7.12 -4.77
C SER A 124 9.22 -5.81 -4.11
N ILE A 125 7.91 -5.63 -3.97
CA ILE A 125 7.32 -4.53 -3.20
C ILE A 125 7.19 -4.85 -1.70
N ILE A 126 7.47 -6.09 -1.27
CA ILE A 126 7.49 -6.43 0.16
C ILE A 126 8.66 -5.71 0.85
N GLY A 127 8.41 -5.19 2.06
CA GLY A 127 9.42 -4.47 2.85
C GLY A 127 9.52 -2.98 2.52
N ARG A 128 8.57 -2.46 1.73
CA ARG A 128 8.47 -1.07 1.31
C ARG A 128 7.33 -0.35 2.02
N SER A 129 7.18 0.93 1.79
CA SER A 129 6.03 1.70 2.28
C SER A 129 5.03 1.95 1.16
N LEU A 130 3.75 1.96 1.50
CA LEU A 130 2.68 2.49 0.66
C LEU A 130 2.32 3.87 1.22
N VAL A 131 2.16 4.86 0.36
CA VAL A 131 1.88 6.25 0.75
C VAL A 131 0.69 6.74 -0.05
N ILE A 132 -0.19 7.49 0.62
CA ILE A 132 -1.28 8.24 -0.01
C ILE A 132 -0.96 9.72 0.13
N HIS A 133 -0.85 10.43 -0.98
CA HIS A 133 -0.68 11.87 -1.03
C HIS A 133 -2.04 12.56 -0.94
N TYR A 134 -2.12 13.68 -0.22
CA TYR A 134 -3.32 14.51 -0.26
C TYR A 134 -3.33 15.40 -1.50
N THR A 135 -4.54 15.67 -1.99
CA THR A 135 -4.79 16.64 -3.05
C THR A 135 -4.41 18.03 -2.57
N ASN A 136 -3.83 18.82 -3.47
CA ASN A 136 -3.46 20.20 -3.19
C ASN A 136 -4.73 21.09 -3.15
N THR A 137 -5.44 21.10 -2.02
CA THR A 137 -6.62 21.96 -1.87
C THR A 137 -6.20 23.39 -1.51
N SER A 138 -5.86 24.19 -2.52
CA SER A 138 -5.85 25.65 -2.39
C SER A 138 -7.28 26.14 -2.18
N ARG A 139 -7.69 26.31 -0.90
CA ARG A 139 -8.75 27.22 -0.40
C ARG A 139 -8.86 27.14 1.13
N GLY A 140 -7.78 27.48 1.85
CA GLY A 140 -7.88 27.74 3.29
C GLY A 140 -6.73 27.30 4.21
N GLY A 141 -5.48 27.29 3.73
CA GLY A 141 -4.31 27.27 4.64
C GLY A 141 -3.90 25.91 5.22
N TRP A 142 -4.31 24.79 4.62
CA TRP A 142 -3.82 23.46 5.01
C TRP A 142 -2.72 23.01 4.05
N GLY A 143 -1.53 22.77 4.59
CA GLY A 143 -0.37 22.28 3.85
C GLY A 143 -0.62 20.92 3.21
N CYS A 144 0.18 20.60 2.19
CA CYS A 144 0.28 19.25 1.64
C CYS A 144 0.51 18.25 2.78
N GLY A 145 -0.22 17.13 2.79
CA GLY A 145 0.00 16.07 3.76
C GLY A 145 0.09 14.72 3.06
N CYS A 146 0.74 13.78 3.72
CA CYS A 146 0.88 12.41 3.30
C CYS A 146 0.32 11.49 4.39
N GLY A 147 -0.30 10.40 3.97
CA GLY A 147 -0.74 9.30 4.82
C GLY A 147 0.16 8.09 4.58
N GLY A 148 0.93 7.70 5.58
CA GLY A 148 1.77 6.51 5.50
C GLY A 148 0.96 5.25 5.80
N VAL A 149 1.14 4.21 5.00
CA VAL A 149 0.52 2.90 5.21
C VAL A 149 1.57 1.91 5.70
N GLN A 150 1.31 1.26 6.83
CA GLN A 150 2.27 0.34 7.43
C GLN A 150 2.09 -1.07 6.88
N LEU A 151 3.24 -1.67 6.55
CA LEU A 151 3.36 -3.06 6.14
C LEU A 151 3.03 -4.00 7.32
N LEU A 152 1.93 -4.73 7.19
CA LEU A 152 1.62 -5.94 7.95
C LEU A 152 1.77 -7.14 7.01
N SER A 153 2.91 -7.84 7.10
CA SER A 153 3.10 -9.07 6.35
C SER A 153 2.47 -10.26 7.09
N CYS A 154 1.45 -10.88 6.52
CA CYS A 154 1.00 -12.21 6.92
C CYS A 154 1.69 -13.22 6.01
N TRP A 155 2.65 -13.96 6.54
CA TRP A 155 3.25 -15.06 5.79
C TRP A 155 2.38 -16.29 6.05
N ASP A 156 1.66 -16.77 5.04
CA ASP A 156 1.03 -18.09 5.09
C ASP A 156 2.11 -19.18 5.02
N GLY A 157 2.82 -19.36 6.13
CA GLY A 157 3.31 -20.66 6.53
C GLY A 157 2.20 -21.30 7.34
N MET A 158 1.33 -22.08 6.69
CA MET A 158 0.41 -22.96 7.41
C MET A 158 1.28 -23.89 8.27
N GLN A 159 1.30 -23.64 9.58
CA GLN A 159 1.91 -24.57 10.52
C GLN A 159 1.13 -25.90 10.39
N ALA A 160 1.77 -27.03 10.68
CA ALA A 160 1.13 -28.35 10.54
C ALA A 160 -0.17 -28.51 11.36
N ASP A 161 -0.46 -27.57 12.27
CA ASP A 161 -1.67 -27.47 13.09
C ASP A 161 -2.79 -26.59 12.50
N GLY A 162 -2.60 -25.99 11.33
CA GLY A 162 -3.59 -25.13 10.67
C GLY A 162 -3.62 -23.67 11.14
N SER A 163 -2.64 -23.22 11.93
CA SER A 163 -2.51 -21.81 12.34
C SER A 163 -1.82 -20.93 11.28
N VAL A 164 -2.27 -19.66 11.17
CA VAL A 164 -1.65 -18.61 10.32
C VAL A 164 -0.83 -17.68 11.21
N THR A 165 0.46 -17.53 10.91
CA THR A 165 1.35 -16.63 11.66
C THR A 165 1.51 -15.31 10.91
N CYS A 166 1.02 -14.19 11.46
CA CYS A 166 1.32 -12.87 10.92
C CYS A 166 2.51 -12.25 11.64
N ARG A 167 3.48 -11.72 10.87
CA ARG A 167 4.66 -11.05 11.41
C ARG A 167 4.57 -9.57 11.05
N THR A 168 4.49 -8.72 12.07
CA THR A 168 4.78 -7.30 11.88
C THR A 168 6.29 -7.08 11.99
N ALA A 169 6.79 -5.94 11.51
CA ALA A 169 8.21 -5.59 11.63
C ALA A 169 8.74 -5.58 13.08
N ASN A 170 7.84 -5.47 14.08
CA ASN A 170 8.22 -5.35 15.49
C ASN A 170 7.63 -6.43 16.43
N GLN A 171 6.69 -7.28 16.00
CA GLN A 171 6.08 -8.34 16.83
C GLN A 171 5.60 -9.54 16.02
N GLN A 172 5.80 -10.74 16.56
CA GLN A 172 5.19 -11.99 16.09
C GLN A 172 3.79 -12.12 16.71
N LEU A 173 2.75 -12.09 15.89
CA LEU A 173 1.37 -12.28 16.33
C LEU A 173 0.88 -13.66 15.82
N SER A 174 0.53 -14.54 16.75
CA SER A 174 -0.15 -15.80 16.46
C SER A 174 -1.66 -15.56 16.42
N CYS A 175 -2.29 -15.80 15.27
CA CYS A 175 -3.74 -15.73 15.12
C CYS A 175 -4.30 -17.17 15.12
N GLY A 176 -5.25 -17.46 16.02
CA GLY A 176 -5.96 -18.75 16.09
C GLY A 176 -6.91 -18.93 14.91
N LEU A 177 -7.23 -20.20 14.59
CA LEU A 177 -8.15 -20.61 13.51
C LEU A 177 -9.37 -19.67 13.39
N GLY A 178 -9.55 -19.07 12.21
CA GLY A 178 -10.73 -18.25 11.88
C GLY A 178 -10.67 -16.77 12.29
N VAL A 179 -9.57 -16.28 12.86
CA VAL A 179 -9.39 -14.86 13.18
C VAL A 179 -8.52 -14.22 12.09
N ALA A 180 -9.12 -13.37 11.24
CA ALA A 180 -8.36 -12.44 10.42
C ALA A 180 -7.45 -11.63 11.36
N CYS A 181 -6.16 -11.55 11.05
CA CYS A 181 -5.19 -10.90 11.92
C CYS A 181 -5.45 -9.39 11.93
N GLY A 182 -6.33 -9.00 12.85
CA GLY A 182 -6.88 -7.67 13.03
C GLY A 182 -7.78 -7.70 14.26
N ARG A 183 -7.56 -6.71 15.15
CA ARG A 183 -8.18 -6.47 16.48
C ARG A 183 -7.32 -7.03 17.63
N THR A 184 -6.97 -6.31 18.68
CA THR A 184 -7.55 -5.08 19.26
C THR A 184 -6.43 -4.36 20.02
N ILE A 185 -6.12 -3.10 19.72
CA ILE A 185 -5.37 -2.26 20.67
C ILE A 185 -6.39 -1.76 21.70
N HIS A 186 -6.61 -2.52 22.78
CA HIS A 186 -7.11 -1.91 24.00
C HIS A 186 -5.95 -1.13 24.61
N ARG A 187 -6.06 0.20 24.64
CA ARG A 187 -5.21 1.02 25.52
C ARG A 187 -5.57 0.66 26.97
N ILE A 188 -4.56 0.30 27.77
CA ILE A 188 -4.59 0.51 29.22
C ILE A 188 -4.06 1.92 29.45
#